data_AF-A0A181Z9G0-F1
#
_entry.id   AF-A0A181Z9G0-F1
#
_cell.length_a   1.000
_cell.length_b   1.000
_cell.length_c   1.000
_cell.angle_alpha   90.00
_cell.angle_beta   90.00
_cell.angle_gamma   90.00
#
_symmetry.space_group_name_H-M   'P 1'
#
loop_
_entity.id
_entity.type
_entity.pdbx_description
1 polymer ?
#
loop_
_entity_poly.entity_id
_entity_poly.type
_entity_poly.pdbx_seq_one_letter_code
_entity_poly.pdbx_strand_id
1 'polypeptide(L)'
;MQPTPKADVTAALIALTGQGEHPIVVSAEGDRITGTWSTNLSGQPTGDGGVTLLGNATWNWHVTLLDEGVYKASMSSRNWPDGGGYFSFRSSWVAAPMKRVLADHGWQRRKNPFVRAWATLTGRR
;
A
#
# COMPACT_ATOMS: atom_id res chain seq x y z
N MET A 1 -21.90 -10.89 -3.26
CA MET A 1 -21.25 -11.28 -1.99
C MET A 1 -21.46 -10.16 -1.01
N GLN A 2 -21.97 -10.44 0.18
CA GLN A 2 -22.03 -9.45 1.26
C GLN A 2 -20.61 -9.24 1.78
N PRO A 3 -20.16 -7.99 1.98
CA PRO A 3 -18.82 -7.73 2.48
C PRO A 3 -18.67 -8.27 3.90
N THR A 4 -17.53 -8.88 4.23
CA THR A 4 -17.27 -9.31 5.61
C THR A 4 -17.17 -8.09 6.54
N PRO A 5 -17.51 -8.25 7.83
CA PRO A 5 -17.34 -7.21 8.84
C PRO A 5 -15.96 -6.54 8.84
N LYS A 6 -15.91 -5.26 9.22
CA LYS A 6 -14.66 -4.47 9.34
C LYS A 6 -13.62 -5.17 10.23
N ALA A 7 -14.06 -5.77 11.33
CA ALA A 7 -13.18 -6.46 12.26
C ALA A 7 -12.46 -7.65 11.59
N ASP A 8 -13.20 -8.47 10.85
CA ASP A 8 -12.65 -9.68 10.21
C ASP A 8 -11.66 -9.32 9.10
N VAL A 9 -11.98 -8.33 8.26
CA VAL A 9 -11.06 -7.89 7.22
C VAL A 9 -9.82 -7.20 7.81
N THR A 10 -9.97 -6.49 8.94
CA THR A 10 -8.84 -5.87 9.64
C THR A 10 -7.90 -6.93 10.20
N ALA A 11 -8.44 -7.98 10.84
CA ALA A 11 -7.65 -9.11 11.32
C ALA A 11 -6.92 -9.82 10.18
N ALA A 12 -7.61 -10.06 9.05
CA ALA A 12 -7.01 -10.67 7.87
C ALA A 12 -5.88 -9.80 7.27
N LEU A 13 -6.05 -8.48 7.24
CA LEU A 13 -5.01 -7.55 6.78
C LEU A 13 -3.80 -7.55 7.74
N ILE A 14 -4.02 -7.54 9.05
CA ILE A 14 -2.94 -7.61 10.05
C ILE A 14 -2.14 -8.90 9.90
N ALA A 15 -2.80 -10.01 9.61
CA ALA A 15 -2.16 -11.33 9.41
C ALA A 15 -1.18 -11.37 8.23
N LEU A 16 -1.24 -10.41 7.28
CA LEU A 16 -0.23 -10.27 6.22
C LEU A 16 1.15 -9.84 6.73
N THR A 17 1.23 -9.37 7.98
CA THR A 17 2.49 -8.91 8.56
C THR A 17 3.56 -10.00 8.53
N GLY A 18 4.71 -9.68 7.94
CA GLY A 18 5.84 -10.60 7.82
C GLY A 18 5.66 -11.73 6.79
N GLN A 19 4.57 -11.71 6.00
CA GLN A 19 4.32 -12.76 4.99
C GLN A 19 4.88 -12.40 3.61
N GLY A 20 5.25 -13.44 2.85
CA GLY A 20 5.67 -13.35 1.45
C GLY A 20 7.15 -13.01 1.23
N GLU A 21 7.53 -12.87 -0.04
CA GLU A 21 8.91 -12.57 -0.46
C GLU A 21 9.36 -11.15 -0.08
N HIS A 22 8.40 -10.22 0.02
CA HIS A 22 8.62 -8.84 0.43
C HIS A 22 7.81 -8.55 1.67
N PRO A 23 8.32 -8.91 2.87
CA PRO A 23 7.57 -8.80 4.10
C PRO A 23 7.17 -7.35 4.36
N ILE A 24 5.88 -7.16 4.63
CA ILE A 24 5.32 -5.86 5.03
C ILE A 24 4.94 -5.91 6.50
N VAL A 25 4.84 -4.75 7.14
CA VAL A 25 4.30 -4.58 8.47
C VAL A 25 2.94 -3.92 8.34
N VAL A 26 1.88 -4.55 8.84
CA VAL A 26 0.53 -4.00 8.79
C VAL A 26 0.11 -3.55 10.18
N SER A 27 -0.29 -2.29 10.31
CA SER A 27 -0.86 -1.73 11.54
C SER A 27 -2.28 -1.23 11.29
N ALA A 28 -3.13 -1.28 12.31
CA ALA A 28 -4.50 -0.76 12.25
C ALA A 28 -4.72 0.25 13.39
N GLU A 29 -5.31 1.38 13.05
CA GLU A 29 -5.71 2.45 13.97
C GLU A 29 -7.17 2.81 13.66
N GLY A 30 -8.09 2.21 14.41
CA GLY A 30 -9.51 2.25 14.11
C GLY A 30 -9.82 1.73 12.71
N ASP A 31 -10.48 2.54 11.89
CA ASP A 31 -10.84 2.21 10.51
C ASP A 31 -9.68 2.38 9.50
N ARG A 32 -8.52 2.88 9.94
CA ARG A 32 -7.35 3.10 9.08
C ARG A 32 -6.32 1.99 9.27
N ILE A 33 -6.09 1.22 8.22
CA ILE A 33 -5.03 0.21 8.13
C ILE A 33 -3.88 0.74 7.29
N THR A 34 -2.64 0.56 7.75
CA THR A 34 -1.43 0.94 7.00
C THR A 34 -0.55 -0.29 6.81
N GLY A 35 -0.29 -0.64 5.55
CA GLY A 35 0.76 -1.59 5.20
C GLY A 35 2.05 -0.83 4.91
N THR A 36 3.12 -1.21 5.58
CA THR A 36 4.41 -0.54 5.52
C THR A 36 5.44 -1.52 4.99
N TRP A 37 6.20 -1.10 3.98
CA TRP A 37 7.41 -1.78 3.58
C TRP A 37 8.58 -0.84 3.80
N SER A 38 9.65 -1.33 4.41
CA SER A 38 10.86 -0.57 4.62
C SER A 38 12.07 -1.36 4.16
N THR A 39 13.09 -0.64 3.73
CA THR A 39 14.38 -1.22 3.41
C THR A 39 15.50 -0.37 3.98
N ASN A 40 16.55 -1.04 4.42
CA ASN A 40 17.74 -0.38 4.94
C ASN A 40 18.63 0.04 3.77
N LEU A 41 18.90 1.33 3.68
CA LEU A 41 19.79 1.95 2.70
C LEU A 41 21.17 2.26 3.28
N SER A 42 21.40 1.97 4.56
CA SER A 42 22.70 2.22 5.20
C SER A 42 23.79 1.43 4.48
N GLY A 43 24.90 2.10 4.15
CA GLY A 43 25.99 1.51 3.37
C GLY A 43 25.76 1.51 1.85
N GLN A 44 24.61 1.97 1.35
CA GLN A 44 24.38 2.10 -0.08
C GLN A 44 25.04 3.36 -0.63
N PRO A 45 25.66 3.32 -1.82
CA PRO A 45 26.23 4.51 -2.45
C PRO A 45 25.15 5.59 -2.66
N THR A 46 25.56 6.85 -2.76
CA THR A 46 24.69 7.98 -3.15
C THR A 46 25.09 8.48 -4.54
N GLY A 47 24.17 9.15 -5.25
CA GLY A 47 24.41 9.67 -6.60
C GLY A 47 25.61 10.63 -6.70
N ASP A 48 26.06 11.16 -5.57
CA ASP A 48 27.11 12.18 -5.47
C ASP A 48 28.48 11.56 -5.10
N GLY A 49 28.61 10.24 -5.15
CA GLY A 49 29.83 9.51 -4.77
C GLY A 49 30.02 9.31 -3.27
N GLY A 50 29.00 9.62 -2.46
CA GLY A 50 28.97 9.35 -1.03
C GLY A 50 28.38 7.99 -0.69
N VAL A 51 28.24 7.69 0.62
CA VAL A 51 27.55 6.51 1.14
C VAL A 51 26.45 6.98 2.09
N THR A 52 25.29 6.36 2.02
CA THR A 52 24.18 6.60 2.94
C THR A 52 24.59 6.10 4.33
N LEU A 53 24.92 7.01 5.25
CA LEU A 53 25.42 6.67 6.58
C LEU A 53 24.34 6.00 7.45
N LEU A 54 23.13 6.54 7.44
CA LEU A 54 21.94 6.00 8.10
C LEU A 54 20.73 6.39 7.25
N GLY A 55 20.05 5.43 6.65
CA GLY A 55 18.87 5.71 5.84
C GLY A 55 17.96 4.50 5.74
N ASN A 56 16.68 4.69 6.04
CA ASN A 56 15.64 3.71 5.76
C ASN A 56 14.66 4.35 4.78
N ALA A 57 14.48 3.74 3.61
CA ALA A 57 13.38 4.10 2.73
C ALA A 57 12.12 3.36 3.18
N THR A 58 11.03 4.11 3.30
CA THR A 58 9.76 3.56 3.73
C THR A 58 8.70 3.85 2.68
N TRP A 59 7.87 2.85 2.42
CA TRP A 59 6.67 2.95 1.60
C TRP A 59 5.46 2.53 2.41
N ASN A 60 4.44 3.38 2.45
CA ASN A 60 3.20 3.13 3.17
C ASN A 60 2.03 3.08 2.18
N TRP A 61 1.21 2.05 2.32
CA TRP A 61 -0.10 1.96 1.69
C TRP A 61 -1.17 2.06 2.76
N HIS A 62 -1.93 3.16 2.74
CA HIS A 62 -3.02 3.39 3.67
C HIS A 62 -4.33 2.92 3.05
N VAL A 63 -5.11 2.17 3.83
CA VAL A 63 -6.48 1.74 3.54
C VAL A 63 -7.36 2.30 4.65
N THR A 64 -8.43 2.98 4.28
CA THR A 64 -9.47 3.40 5.24
C THR A 64 -10.74 2.64 4.89
N LEU A 65 -11.19 1.78 5.79
CA LEU A 65 -12.45 1.06 5.67
C LEU A 65 -13.60 2.05 5.91
N LEU A 66 -14.53 2.09 4.98
CA LEU A 66 -15.79 2.82 5.11
C LEU A 66 -16.92 1.82 5.38
N ASP A 67 -18.14 2.32 5.48
CA ASP A 67 -19.31 1.46 5.62
C ASP A 67 -19.67 0.79 4.29
N GLU A 68 -20.56 -0.20 4.35
CA GLU A 68 -21.07 -0.94 3.19
C GLU A 68 -20.01 -1.67 2.36
N GLY A 69 -18.88 -2.05 2.97
CA GLY A 69 -17.83 -2.81 2.28
C GLY A 69 -17.02 -1.98 1.27
N VAL A 70 -16.93 -0.67 1.48
CA VAL A 70 -16.16 0.23 0.61
C VAL A 70 -14.89 0.68 1.32
N TYR A 71 -13.78 0.84 0.60
CA TYR A 71 -12.54 1.41 1.18
C TYR A 71 -11.95 2.56 0.34
N LYS A 72 -11.30 3.50 1.00
CA LYS A 72 -10.38 4.46 0.36
C LYS A 72 -8.96 3.96 0.52
N ALA A 73 -8.10 4.32 -0.44
CA ALA A 73 -6.68 4.02 -0.32
C ALA A 73 -5.82 5.16 -0.85
N SER A 74 -4.74 5.43 -0.13
CA SER A 74 -3.70 6.41 -0.46
C SER A 74 -2.31 5.81 -0.22
N MET A 75 -1.30 6.39 -0.84
CA MET A 75 0.09 5.96 -0.67
C MET A 75 0.93 7.14 -0.19
N SER A 76 1.93 6.85 0.64
CA SER A 76 2.96 7.80 1.04
C SER A 76 4.32 7.12 1.05
N SER A 77 5.36 7.90 0.84
CA SER A 77 6.73 7.42 0.71
C SER A 77 7.65 8.37 1.46
N ARG A 78 8.65 7.85 2.18
CA ARG A 78 9.58 8.65 2.98
C ARG A 78 11.02 8.21 2.73
N ASN A 79 11.94 9.18 2.74
CA ASN A 79 13.38 8.98 2.62
C ASN A 79 13.79 8.19 1.35
N TRP A 80 13.13 8.47 0.23
CA TRP A 80 13.51 7.90 -1.05
C TRP A 80 14.69 8.69 -1.61
N PRO A 81 15.76 8.02 -2.06
CA PRO A 81 16.91 8.71 -2.65
C PRO A 81 16.50 9.38 -3.96
N ASP A 82 16.83 10.67 -4.11
CA ASP A 82 16.50 11.47 -5.31
C ASP A 82 17.19 10.93 -6.59
N GLY A 83 18.20 10.07 -6.45
CA GLY A 83 18.97 9.47 -7.55
C GLY A 83 18.53 8.06 -8.02
N GLY A 84 17.46 7.48 -7.48
CA GLY A 84 16.77 6.31 -8.05
C GLY A 84 17.54 4.98 -8.23
N GLY A 85 18.80 4.86 -7.78
CA GLY A 85 19.70 3.83 -8.33
C GLY A 85 19.93 2.52 -7.54
N TYR A 86 19.58 2.43 -6.25
CA TYR A 86 20.24 1.41 -5.40
C TYR A 86 19.41 0.18 -5.03
N PHE A 87 18.11 0.17 -5.33
CA PHE A 87 17.26 -0.98 -5.06
C PHE A 87 16.04 -0.99 -5.96
N SER A 88 15.62 -2.18 -6.38
CA SER A 88 14.35 -2.35 -7.07
C SER A 88 13.22 -2.29 -6.05
N PHE A 89 12.27 -1.36 -6.22
CA PHE A 89 11.03 -1.36 -5.46
C PHE A 89 9.84 -1.30 -6.40
N ARG A 90 8.78 -2.04 -6.06
CA ARG A 90 7.48 -1.92 -6.71
C ARG A 90 6.41 -1.67 -5.66
N SER A 91 5.61 -0.62 -5.85
CA SER A 91 4.46 -0.31 -4.98
C SER A 91 3.45 -1.47 -4.89
N SER A 92 3.44 -2.36 -5.88
CA SER A 92 2.65 -3.59 -5.87
C SER A 92 3.05 -4.57 -4.77
N TRP A 93 4.29 -4.57 -4.30
CA TRP A 93 4.73 -5.46 -3.21
C TRP A 93 3.94 -5.22 -1.93
N VAL A 94 3.50 -3.98 -1.69
CA VAL A 94 2.66 -3.62 -0.55
C VAL A 94 1.19 -3.63 -0.93
N ALA A 95 0.85 -3.00 -2.05
CA ALA A 95 -0.55 -2.77 -2.41
C ALA A 95 -1.27 -4.04 -2.90
N ALA A 96 -0.59 -4.96 -3.60
CA ALA A 96 -1.22 -6.15 -4.14
C ALA A 96 -1.72 -7.13 -3.06
N PRO A 97 -0.92 -7.54 -2.05
CA PRO A 97 -1.40 -8.46 -1.02
C PRO A 97 -2.57 -7.87 -0.23
N MET A 98 -2.50 -6.58 0.12
CA MET A 98 -3.61 -5.91 0.81
C MET A 98 -4.88 -5.82 -0.04
N LYS A 99 -4.75 -5.50 -1.34
CA LYS A 99 -5.89 -5.48 -2.28
C LYS A 99 -6.51 -6.85 -2.45
N ARG A 100 -5.70 -7.91 -2.45
CA ARG A 100 -6.18 -9.30 -2.56
C ARG A 100 -7.04 -9.65 -1.36
N VAL A 101 -6.56 -9.41 -0.13
CA VAL A 101 -7.37 -9.63 1.09
C VAL A 101 -8.67 -8.84 1.02
N LEU A 102 -8.64 -7.55 0.66
CA LEU A 102 -9.86 -6.75 0.52
C LEU A 102 -10.83 -7.36 -0.50
N ALA A 103 -10.35 -7.77 -1.67
CA ALA A 103 -11.18 -8.38 -2.71
C ALA A 103 -11.78 -9.73 -2.28
N ASP A 104 -10.98 -10.59 -1.65
CA ASP A 104 -11.42 -11.91 -1.16
C ASP A 104 -12.50 -11.79 -0.08
N HIS A 105 -12.46 -10.69 0.69
CA HIS A 105 -13.45 -10.34 1.71
C HIS A 105 -14.65 -9.52 1.18
N GLY A 106 -14.74 -9.33 -0.14
CA GLY A 106 -15.85 -8.60 -0.78
C GLY A 106 -15.78 -7.08 -0.66
N TRP A 107 -14.64 -6.52 -0.24
CA TRP A 107 -14.43 -5.08 -0.10
C TRP A 107 -14.02 -4.41 -1.42
N GLN A 108 -14.66 -3.30 -1.74
CA GLN A 108 -14.45 -2.59 -3.01
C GLN A 108 -13.83 -1.22 -2.79
N ARG A 109 -12.89 -0.84 -3.67
CA ARG A 109 -12.31 0.50 -3.61
C ARG A 109 -13.38 1.51 -4.00
N ARG A 110 -13.55 2.58 -3.21
CA ARG A 110 -14.37 3.74 -3.55
C ARG A 110 -13.90 4.27 -4.90
N LYS A 111 -14.72 4.07 -5.94
CA LYS A 111 -14.44 4.63 -7.27
C LYS A 111 -14.56 6.14 -7.16
N ASN A 112 -13.51 6.86 -7.56
CA ASN A 112 -13.62 8.31 -7.69
C ASN A 112 -14.66 8.59 -8.79
N PRO A 113 -15.74 9.36 -8.52
CA PRO A 113 -16.76 9.65 -9.52
C PRO A 113 -16.17 10.31 -10.79
N PHE A 114 -15.06 11.03 -10.63
CA PHE A 114 -14.27 11.61 -11.72
C PHE A 114 -13.72 10.58 -12.72
N VAL A 115 -13.27 9.41 -12.26
CA VAL A 115 -12.73 8.36 -13.15
C VAL A 115 -13.85 7.71 -13.95
N ARG A 116 -15.05 7.58 -13.37
CA ARG A 116 -16.25 7.15 -14.10
C ARG A 116 -16.62 8.15 -15.18
N ALA A 117 -16.67 9.44 -14.84
CA ALA A 117 -16.99 10.51 -15.79
C ALA A 117 -15.98 10.58 -16.94
N TRP A 118 -14.68 10.44 -16.65
CA TRP A 118 -13.63 10.43 -17.67
C TRP A 118 -13.66 9.18 -18.56
N ALA A 119 -13.96 8.00 -18.00
CA ALA A 119 -14.12 6.77 -18.77
C ALA A 119 -15.35 6.82 -19.70
N THR A 120 -16.45 7.43 -19.25
CA THR A 120 -17.62 7.70 -20.11
C THR A 120 -17.34 8.77 -21.17
N LEU A 121 -16.50 9.77 -20.88
CA LEU A 121 -16.13 10.82 -21.83
C LEU A 121 -15.11 10.35 -22.88
N THR A 122 -14.29 9.34 -22.57
CA THR A 122 -13.25 8.82 -23.48
C THR A 122 -13.59 7.50 -24.15
N GLY A 123 -14.82 6.99 -23.97
CA GLY A 123 -15.38 5.92 -24.80
C GLY A 123 -14.67 4.56 -24.74
N ARG A 124 -13.76 4.33 -23.78
CA ARG A 124 -13.16 3.00 -23.57
C ARG A 124 -14.12 2.13 -22.77
N ARG A 125 -14.93 1.37 -23.50
CA ARG A 125 -15.58 0.14 -23.02
C ARG A 125 -14.57 -1.00 -22.93
#